data_AF-A0A2V9MYZ3-F1
#
_entry.id   AF-A0A2V9MYZ3-F1
#
_cell.length_a   1.000
_cell.length_b   1.000
_cell.length_c   1.000
_cell.angle_alpha   90.00
_cell.angle_beta   90.00
_cell.angle_gamma   90.00
#
_symmetry.space_group_name_H-M   'P 1'
#
loop_
_entity.id
_entity.type
_entity.pdbx_description
1 polymer ?
#
loop_
_entity_poly.entity_id
_entity_poly.type
_entity_poly.pdbx_seq_one_letter_code
_entity_poly.pdbx_strand_id
1 'polypeptide(L)'
;MNTGDLLAAEGSFRRALNLDPHATNTLYNLGIVLLEEGKPDEAIPPLEKVWKAANKNPEVAVNLVRAYLKVNRQIDAHSFALSASGRFRDPAAYHLAIGKLFLSNGRSSEAREFLEKASRNVPAAPEVAIPLAEACLMENDHGHAIQALMSIRQSSAHLGEYYCLLARAYLLSGQPEQAFHEINTAIQLNPQDPNYLLTLSRYYQKSGDQRKALETLEKAASLDPALAEIPYSIAVSYFIADDFEVASRFLERALQLD
;
A
#
# COMPACT_ATOMS: atom_id res chain seq x y z
N MET A 1 -21.56 -2.85 -5.45
CA MET A 1 -22.25 -3.43 -6.61
C MET A 1 -21.96 -4.91 -6.61
N ASN A 2 -22.96 -5.77 -6.77
CA ASN A 2 -22.69 -7.20 -6.95
C ASN A 2 -22.27 -7.46 -8.41
N THR A 3 -21.59 -8.57 -8.68
CA THR A 3 -21.06 -8.92 -10.02
C THR A 3 -22.11 -8.90 -11.14
N GLY A 4 -23.38 -9.22 -10.82
CA GLY A 4 -24.49 -9.13 -11.76
C GLY A 4 -24.83 -7.70 -12.20
N ASP A 5 -24.63 -6.71 -11.34
CA ASP A 5 -24.90 -5.30 -11.66
C ASP A 5 -23.83 -4.74 -12.61
N LEU A 6 -22.57 -5.18 -12.44
CA LEU A 6 -21.44 -4.76 -13.27
C LEU A 6 -21.63 -5.26 -14.71
N LEU A 7 -21.95 -6.54 -14.91
CA LEU A 7 -22.14 -7.11 -16.24
C LEU A 7 -23.30 -6.45 -17.01
N ALA A 8 -24.40 -6.15 -16.30
CA ALA A 8 -25.53 -5.43 -16.89
C ALA A 8 -25.17 -3.98 -17.28
N ALA A 9 -24.35 -3.31 -16.46
CA ALA A 9 -23.82 -1.98 -16.75
C ALA A 9 -22.88 -2.01 -17.96
N GLU A 10 -21.95 -2.98 -18.03
CA GLU A 10 -21.03 -3.18 -19.15
C GLU A 10 -21.80 -3.29 -20.48
N GLY A 11 -22.77 -4.21 -20.54
CA GLY A 11 -23.60 -4.42 -21.73
C GLY A 11 -24.41 -3.18 -22.13
N SER A 12 -24.85 -2.38 -21.15
CA SER A 12 -25.59 -1.13 -21.41
C SER A 12 -24.68 -0.04 -21.95
N PHE A 13 -23.46 0.12 -21.41
CA PHE A 13 -22.48 1.07 -21.94
C PHE A 13 -21.99 0.69 -23.33
N ARG A 14 -21.74 -0.59 -23.61
CA ARG A 14 -21.36 -1.03 -24.97
C ARG A 14 -22.46 -0.75 -25.99
N ARG A 15 -23.73 -0.98 -25.65
CA ARG A 15 -24.87 -0.60 -26.52
C ARG A 15 -24.95 0.91 -26.75
N ALA A 16 -24.74 1.71 -25.71
CA ALA A 16 -24.70 3.17 -25.84
C ALA A 16 -23.56 3.62 -26.77
N LEU A 17 -22.39 2.99 -26.69
CA LEU A 17 -21.24 3.28 -27.56
C LEU A 17 -21.43 2.82 -29.01
N ASN A 18 -22.33 1.87 -29.28
CA ASN A 18 -22.73 1.56 -30.66
C ASN A 18 -23.55 2.69 -31.30
N LEU A 19 -24.25 3.49 -30.48
CA LEU A 19 -25.01 4.66 -30.94
C LEU A 19 -24.12 5.91 -31.04
N ASP A 20 -23.26 6.12 -30.03
CA ASP A 20 -22.26 7.20 -30.02
C ASP A 20 -20.88 6.67 -29.57
N PRO A 21 -19.99 6.33 -30.53
CA PRO A 21 -18.66 5.80 -30.23
C PRO A 21 -17.70 6.78 -29.54
N HIS A 22 -18.06 8.07 -29.48
CA HIS A 22 -17.22 9.14 -28.94
C HIS A 22 -17.77 9.74 -27.65
N ALA A 23 -18.84 9.18 -27.08
CA ALA A 23 -19.41 9.59 -25.81
C ALA A 23 -18.39 9.40 -24.66
N THR A 24 -17.61 10.45 -24.37
CA THR A 24 -16.49 10.43 -23.41
C THR A 24 -16.91 9.94 -22.02
N ASN A 25 -18.07 10.37 -21.52
CA ASN A 25 -18.58 9.93 -20.22
C ASN A 25 -18.90 8.42 -20.21
N THR A 26 -19.47 7.92 -21.32
CA THR A 26 -19.79 6.49 -21.48
C THR A 26 -18.52 5.65 -21.60
N LEU A 27 -17.52 6.13 -22.35
CA LEU A 27 -16.20 5.49 -22.44
C LEU A 27 -15.52 5.44 -21.07
N TYR A 28 -15.59 6.52 -20.29
CA TYR A 28 -15.03 6.57 -18.94
C TYR A 28 -15.71 5.58 -18.00
N ASN A 29 -17.04 5.58 -17.96
CA ASN A 29 -17.81 4.67 -17.12
C ASN A 29 -17.61 3.21 -17.52
N LEU A 30 -17.50 2.90 -18.81
CA LEU A 30 -17.14 1.56 -19.28
C LEU A 30 -15.77 1.15 -18.77
N GLY A 31 -14.77 2.03 -18.87
CA GLY A 31 -13.41 1.77 -18.36
C GLY A 31 -13.38 1.48 -16.86
N ILE A 32 -14.16 2.20 -16.05
CA ILE A 32 -14.29 1.94 -14.61
C ILE A 32 -14.93 0.56 -14.38
N VAL A 33 -16.06 0.27 -15.02
CA VAL A 33 -16.76 -1.03 -14.85
C VAL A 33 -15.83 -2.19 -15.18
N LEU A 34 -15.08 -2.09 -16.29
CA LEU A 34 -14.12 -3.14 -16.69
C LEU A 34 -13.00 -3.33 -15.65
N LEU A 35 -12.52 -2.27 -14.99
CA LEU A 35 -11.51 -2.38 -13.92
C LEU A 35 -12.04 -3.06 -12.65
N GLU A 36 -13.30 -2.79 -12.30
CA GLU A 36 -13.99 -3.41 -11.16
C GLU A 36 -14.39 -4.86 -11.43
N GLU A 37 -14.66 -5.21 -12.71
CA GLU A 37 -14.87 -6.59 -13.14
C GLU A 37 -13.58 -7.42 -13.25
N GLY A 38 -12.41 -6.80 -13.06
CA GLY A 38 -11.13 -7.48 -13.22
C GLY A 38 -10.72 -7.73 -14.67
N LYS A 39 -11.22 -6.92 -15.62
CA LYS A 39 -10.84 -6.90 -17.05
C LYS A 39 -10.01 -5.64 -17.38
N PRO A 40 -8.81 -5.48 -16.78
CA PRO A 40 -8.01 -4.26 -16.93
C PRO A 40 -7.48 -4.03 -18.35
N ASP A 41 -7.28 -5.10 -19.11
CA ASP A 41 -6.86 -5.06 -20.51
C ASP A 41 -7.93 -4.43 -21.42
N GLU A 42 -9.19 -4.82 -21.24
CA GLU A 42 -10.33 -4.22 -21.95
C GLU A 42 -10.62 -2.78 -21.52
N ALA A 43 -10.24 -2.40 -20.30
CA ALA A 43 -10.42 -1.05 -19.77
C ALA A 43 -9.48 -0.02 -20.40
N ILE A 44 -8.28 -0.43 -20.85
CA ILE A 44 -7.26 0.49 -21.37
C ILE A 44 -7.76 1.26 -22.62
N PRO A 45 -8.25 0.62 -23.70
CA PRO A 45 -8.67 1.34 -24.90
C PRO A 45 -9.74 2.42 -24.70
N PRO A 46 -10.86 2.20 -23.97
CA PRO A 46 -11.84 3.25 -23.74
C PRO A 46 -11.28 4.38 -22.88
N LEU A 47 -10.50 4.09 -21.84
CA LEU A 47 -9.87 5.12 -21.01
C LEU A 47 -8.83 5.94 -21.79
N GLU A 48 -8.07 5.33 -22.69
CA GLU A 48 -7.15 6.05 -23.57
C GLU A 48 -7.88 7.01 -24.50
N LYS A 49 -9.04 6.59 -25.06
CA LYS A 49 -9.86 7.47 -25.90
C LYS A 49 -10.32 8.70 -25.10
N VAL A 50 -10.75 8.50 -23.85
CA VAL A 50 -11.11 9.60 -22.94
C VAL A 50 -9.92 10.53 -22.72
N TRP A 51 -8.74 9.99 -22.45
CA TRP A 51 -7.52 10.78 -22.24
C TRP A 51 -7.08 11.56 -23.47
N LYS A 52 -7.19 10.96 -24.66
CA LYS A 52 -6.85 11.58 -25.97
C LYS A 52 -7.80 12.72 -26.34
N ALA A 53 -9.05 12.71 -25.87
CA ALA A 53 -10.00 13.81 -26.03
C ALA A 53 -9.66 15.06 -25.20
N ALA A 54 -8.37 15.29 -24.91
CA ALA A 54 -7.83 16.37 -24.09
C ALA A 54 -8.44 16.47 -22.68
N ASN A 55 -8.89 15.34 -22.13
CA ASN A 55 -9.41 15.30 -20.77
C ASN A 55 -8.31 15.67 -19.75
N LYS A 56 -8.62 16.62 -18.88
CA LYS A 56 -7.74 17.09 -17.79
C LYS A 56 -8.17 16.55 -16.42
N ASN A 57 -9.11 15.59 -16.37
CA ASN A 57 -9.50 14.95 -15.12
C ASN A 57 -8.41 13.96 -14.65
N PRO A 58 -7.78 14.17 -13.47
CA PRO A 58 -6.79 13.26 -12.91
C PRO A 58 -7.29 11.83 -12.72
N GLU A 59 -8.58 11.62 -12.45
CA GLU A 59 -9.13 10.28 -12.21
C GLU A 59 -8.99 9.36 -13.42
N VAL A 60 -9.10 9.90 -14.64
CA VAL A 60 -8.89 9.12 -15.87
C VAL A 60 -7.43 8.66 -15.95
N ALA A 61 -6.48 9.52 -15.60
CA ALA A 61 -5.07 9.16 -15.59
C ALA A 61 -4.77 8.12 -14.51
N VAL A 62 -5.30 8.29 -13.31
CA VAL A 62 -5.18 7.31 -12.21
C VAL A 62 -5.73 5.94 -12.64
N ASN A 63 -6.90 5.91 -13.28
CA ASN A 63 -7.51 4.68 -13.77
C ASN A 63 -6.70 4.00 -14.89
N LEU A 64 -6.08 4.78 -15.79
CA LEU A 64 -5.16 4.23 -16.80
C LEU A 64 -3.90 3.63 -16.18
N VAL A 65 -3.28 4.33 -15.21
CA VAL A 65 -2.11 3.78 -14.48
C VAL A 65 -2.49 2.50 -13.75
N ARG A 66 -3.64 2.49 -13.05
CA ARG A 66 -4.19 1.30 -12.39
C ARG A 66 -4.38 0.14 -13.37
N ALA A 67 -4.94 0.42 -14.55
CA ALA A 67 -5.13 -0.58 -15.60
C ALA A 67 -3.80 -1.16 -16.08
N TYR A 68 -2.81 -0.31 -16.37
CA TYR A 68 -1.47 -0.73 -16.80
C TYR A 68 -0.75 -1.57 -15.74
N LEU A 69 -0.83 -1.20 -14.47
CA LEU A 69 -0.24 -1.98 -13.38
C LEU A 69 -0.88 -3.36 -13.26
N LYS A 70 -2.22 -3.46 -13.35
CA LYS A 70 -2.94 -4.74 -13.28
C LYS A 70 -2.60 -5.70 -14.43
N VAL A 71 -2.24 -5.19 -15.62
CA VAL A 71 -1.76 -6.02 -16.75
C VAL A 71 -0.24 -6.19 -16.77
N ASN A 72 0.44 -5.88 -15.67
CA ASN A 72 1.89 -5.95 -15.51
C ASN A 72 2.70 -5.10 -16.52
N ARG A 73 2.09 -4.07 -17.10
CA ARG A 73 2.74 -3.10 -18.01
C ARG A 73 3.35 -1.95 -17.21
N GLN A 74 4.28 -2.27 -16.32
CA GLN A 74 4.80 -1.34 -15.31
C GLN A 74 5.57 -0.15 -15.91
N ILE A 75 6.29 -0.35 -17.01
CA ILE A 75 7.00 0.73 -17.74
C ILE A 75 6.00 1.71 -18.36
N ASP A 76 4.92 1.19 -18.95
CA ASP A 76 3.86 2.02 -19.53
C ASP A 76 3.12 2.80 -18.44
N ALA A 77 2.84 2.16 -17.29
CA ALA A 77 2.25 2.80 -16.13
C ALA A 77 3.08 4.01 -15.66
N HIS A 78 4.39 3.83 -15.47
CA HIS A 78 5.29 4.88 -14.97
C HIS A 78 5.48 6.01 -15.99
N SER A 79 5.79 5.67 -17.24
CA SER A 79 5.96 6.67 -18.31
C SER A 79 4.68 7.49 -18.54
N PHE A 80 3.52 6.84 -18.55
CA PHE A 80 2.24 7.52 -18.65
C PHE A 80 1.99 8.42 -17.44
N ALA A 81 2.24 7.93 -16.22
CA ALA A 81 2.02 8.69 -14.99
C ALA A 81 2.84 10.00 -14.95
N LEU A 82 4.09 9.95 -15.41
CA LEU A 82 4.96 11.12 -15.56
C LEU A 82 4.42 12.09 -16.59
N SER A 83 4.02 11.60 -17.76
CA SER A 83 3.49 12.44 -18.84
C SER A 83 2.18 13.14 -18.44
N ALA A 84 1.32 12.45 -17.69
CA ALA A 84 0.02 12.97 -17.25
C ALA A 84 0.16 14.04 -16.18
N SER A 85 1.18 13.93 -15.31
CA SER A 85 1.48 14.92 -14.27
C SER A 85 1.56 16.35 -14.80
N GLY A 86 2.10 16.56 -16.01
CA GLY A 86 2.28 17.90 -16.58
C GLY A 86 0.99 18.58 -17.04
N ARG A 87 -0.16 17.89 -17.02
CA ARG A 87 -1.45 18.42 -17.51
C ARG A 87 -2.33 19.04 -16.43
N PHE A 88 -2.02 18.80 -15.15
CA PHE A 88 -2.86 19.22 -14.03
C PHE A 88 -2.36 20.52 -13.41
N ARG A 89 -3.30 21.41 -13.06
CA ARG A 89 -3.01 22.68 -12.40
C ARG A 89 -2.59 22.49 -10.94
N ASP A 90 -3.21 21.54 -10.26
CA ASP A 90 -2.88 21.14 -8.89
C ASP A 90 -2.71 19.61 -8.85
N PRO A 91 -1.47 19.12 -9.00
CA PRO A 91 -1.21 17.70 -9.15
C PRO A 91 -1.06 16.96 -7.82
N ALA A 92 -1.18 17.62 -6.66
CA ALA A 92 -0.85 17.01 -5.37
C ALA A 92 -1.68 15.75 -5.08
N ALA A 93 -3.00 15.83 -5.25
CA ALA A 93 -3.91 14.69 -5.08
C ALA A 93 -3.64 13.58 -6.11
N TYR A 94 -3.25 13.96 -7.33
CA TYR A 94 -2.86 13.01 -8.37
C TYR A 94 -1.58 12.26 -8.00
N HIS A 95 -0.54 12.98 -7.59
CA HIS A 95 0.74 12.41 -7.14
C HIS A 95 0.55 11.47 -5.96
N LEU A 96 -0.31 11.85 -5.00
CA LEU A 96 -0.65 10.97 -3.89
C LEU A 96 -1.32 9.67 -4.36
N ALA A 97 -2.31 9.77 -5.24
CA ALA A 97 -3.01 8.60 -5.78
C ALA A 97 -2.07 7.67 -6.56
N ILE A 98 -1.21 8.24 -7.41
CA ILE A 98 -0.21 7.47 -8.17
C ILE A 98 0.83 6.83 -7.24
N GLY A 99 1.31 7.56 -6.24
CA GLY A 99 2.24 7.04 -5.25
C GLY A 99 1.70 5.81 -4.52
N LYS A 100 0.45 5.88 -4.06
CA LYS A 100 -0.25 4.74 -3.43
C LYS A 100 -0.46 3.56 -4.40
N LEU A 101 -0.76 3.84 -5.67
CA LEU A 101 -0.89 2.80 -6.69
C LEU A 101 0.43 2.05 -6.92
N PHE A 102 1.56 2.76 -7.05
CA PHE A 102 2.86 2.10 -7.17
C PHE A 102 3.24 1.33 -5.91
N LEU A 103 2.97 1.90 -4.72
CA LEU A 103 3.28 1.25 -3.44
C LEU A 103 2.55 -0.08 -3.28
N SER A 104 1.23 -0.10 -3.55
CA SER A 104 0.41 -1.32 -3.52
C SER A 104 0.79 -2.35 -4.59
N ASN A 105 1.57 -1.97 -5.61
CA ASN A 105 2.12 -2.86 -6.63
C ASN A 105 3.60 -3.22 -6.36
N GLY A 106 4.11 -2.98 -5.15
CA GLY A 106 5.48 -3.32 -4.75
C GLY A 106 6.55 -2.44 -5.39
N ARG A 107 6.16 -1.34 -6.04
CA ARG A 107 7.04 -0.42 -6.78
C ARG A 107 7.41 0.77 -5.90
N SER A 108 8.20 0.50 -4.85
CA SER A 108 8.54 1.48 -3.82
C SER A 108 9.30 2.70 -4.37
N SER A 109 10.14 2.52 -5.40
CA SER A 109 10.91 3.62 -5.99
C SER A 109 10.05 4.60 -6.76
N GLU A 110 9.16 4.11 -7.61
CA GLU A 110 8.17 4.94 -8.28
C GLU A 110 7.20 5.56 -7.27
N ALA A 111 6.78 4.80 -6.26
CA ALA A 111 5.93 5.32 -5.19
C ALA A 111 6.57 6.54 -4.50
N ARG A 112 7.83 6.40 -4.07
CA ARG A 112 8.61 7.48 -3.44
C ARG A 112 8.69 8.70 -4.35
N GLU A 113 8.99 8.52 -5.63
CA GLU A 113 9.11 9.63 -6.59
C GLU A 113 7.82 10.48 -6.62
N PHE A 114 6.65 9.84 -6.68
CA PHE A 114 5.38 10.56 -6.71
C PHE A 114 4.98 11.10 -5.33
N LEU A 115 5.23 10.37 -4.24
CA LEU A 115 4.91 10.80 -2.89
C LEU A 115 5.76 12.00 -2.45
N GLU A 116 7.03 12.08 -2.86
CA GLU A 116 7.86 13.27 -2.65
C GLU A 116 7.30 14.49 -3.41
N LYS A 117 6.80 14.31 -4.64
CA LYS A 117 6.14 15.40 -5.39
C LYS A 117 4.85 15.84 -4.69
N ALA A 118 4.06 14.91 -4.15
CA ALA A 118 2.88 15.24 -3.35
C ALA A 118 3.27 16.02 -2.08
N SER A 119 4.31 15.58 -1.37
CA SER A 119 4.77 16.17 -0.11
C SER A 119 5.31 17.59 -0.28
N ARG A 120 5.83 17.95 -1.46
CA ARG A 120 6.26 19.33 -1.76
C ARG A 120 5.08 20.31 -1.83
N ASN A 121 3.91 19.83 -2.26
CA ASN A 121 2.70 20.65 -2.39
C ASN A 121 1.87 20.67 -1.10
N VAL A 122 1.85 19.55 -0.38
CA VAL A 122 1.11 19.39 0.89
C VAL A 122 2.06 18.89 1.97
N PRO A 123 2.91 19.77 2.54
CA PRO A 123 3.87 19.38 3.56
C PRO A 123 3.17 19.02 4.88
N ALA A 124 3.77 18.10 5.64
CA ALA A 124 3.31 17.69 6.98
C ALA A 124 1.87 17.12 7.04
N ALA A 125 1.44 16.46 5.95
CA ALA A 125 0.15 15.80 5.84
C ALA A 125 0.28 14.27 6.05
N PRO A 126 -0.40 13.67 7.06
CA PRO A 126 -0.31 12.24 7.34
C PRO A 126 -0.61 11.36 6.13
N GLU A 127 -1.59 11.75 5.33
CA GLU A 127 -2.02 11.04 4.13
C GLU A 127 -0.94 10.89 3.07
N VAL A 128 0.10 11.76 3.09
CA VAL A 128 1.27 11.69 2.20
C VAL A 128 2.49 11.11 2.92
N ALA A 129 2.74 11.51 4.16
CA ALA A 129 3.95 11.13 4.88
C ALA A 129 3.95 9.65 5.32
N ILE A 130 2.80 9.06 5.64
CA ILE A 130 2.68 7.63 5.95
C ILE A 130 3.09 6.76 4.75
N PRO A 131 2.46 6.85 3.56
CA PRO A 131 2.86 6.04 2.42
C PRO A 131 4.28 6.36 1.94
N LEU A 132 4.77 7.60 2.13
CA LEU A 132 6.15 7.94 1.82
C LEU A 132 7.13 7.19 2.74
N ALA A 133 6.82 7.12 4.04
CA ALA A 133 7.62 6.35 4.98
C ALA A 133 7.60 4.86 4.67
N GLU A 134 6.46 4.30 4.29
CA GLU A 134 6.34 2.91 3.84
C GLU A 134 7.22 2.63 2.61
N ALA A 135 7.15 3.50 1.59
CA ALA A 135 8.00 3.39 0.41
C ALA A 135 9.49 3.40 0.79
N CYS A 136 9.90 4.34 1.65
CA CYS A 136 11.27 4.41 2.15
C CYS A 136 11.68 3.15 2.94
N LEU A 137 10.79 2.58 3.76
CA LEU A 137 11.07 1.34 4.49
C LEU A 137 11.27 0.14 3.56
N MET A 138 10.48 0.04 2.47
CA MET A 138 10.64 -1.01 1.46
C MET A 138 11.98 -0.88 0.70
N GLU A 139 12.49 0.34 0.55
CA GLU A 139 13.80 0.62 -0.02
C GLU A 139 14.97 0.47 0.97
N ASN A 140 14.69 0.11 2.24
CA ASN A 140 15.64 0.15 3.35
C ASN A 140 16.22 1.55 3.67
N ASP A 141 15.56 2.62 3.24
CA ASP A 141 15.91 4.00 3.56
C ASP A 141 15.24 4.44 4.88
N HIS A 142 15.75 3.93 5.98
CA HIS A 142 15.17 4.16 7.31
C HIS A 142 15.26 5.63 7.74
N GLY A 143 16.27 6.37 7.27
CA GLY A 143 16.46 7.78 7.59
C GLY A 143 15.33 8.65 7.04
N HIS A 144 15.03 8.51 5.75
CA HIS A 144 13.93 9.25 5.13
C HIS A 144 12.56 8.80 5.67
N ALA A 145 12.39 7.53 6.02
CA ALA A 145 11.17 7.06 6.68
C ALA A 145 10.94 7.77 8.02
N ILE A 146 11.96 7.83 8.89
CA ILE A 146 11.87 8.55 10.18
C ILE A 146 11.60 10.04 9.94
N GLN A 147 12.29 10.66 8.98
CA GLN A 147 12.10 12.08 8.67
C GLN A 147 10.65 12.39 8.24
N ALA A 148 10.09 11.58 7.34
CA ALA A 148 8.71 11.74 6.87
C ALA A 148 7.72 11.63 8.04
N LEU A 149 7.86 10.60 8.88
CA LEU A 149 7.01 10.40 10.06
C LEU A 149 7.16 11.53 11.08
N MET A 150 8.37 11.98 11.38
CA MET A 150 8.59 13.06 12.34
C MET A 150 7.91 14.37 11.91
N SER A 151 7.73 14.62 10.61
CA SER A 151 7.02 15.80 10.10
C SER A 151 5.53 15.85 10.47
N ILE A 152 4.93 14.69 10.78
CA ILE A 152 3.49 14.56 11.08
C ILE A 152 3.20 14.20 12.55
N ARG A 153 4.21 14.28 13.42
CA ARG A 153 4.09 13.83 14.83
C ARG A 153 2.91 14.47 15.58
N GLN A 154 2.71 15.77 15.40
CA GLN A 154 1.64 16.49 16.10
C GLN A 154 0.25 16.15 15.53
N SER A 155 0.11 16.07 14.21
CA SER A 155 -1.17 15.77 13.54
C SER A 155 -1.56 14.30 13.63
N SER A 156 -0.61 13.40 13.90
CA SER A 156 -0.81 11.94 13.90
C SER A 156 -0.79 11.31 15.29
N ALA A 157 -0.84 12.10 16.36
CA ALA A 157 -0.75 11.60 17.74
C ALA A 157 -1.87 10.62 18.16
N HIS A 158 -2.94 10.53 17.37
CA HIS A 158 -4.07 9.62 17.58
C HIS A 158 -4.04 8.38 16.66
N LEU A 159 -3.07 8.31 15.75
CA LEU A 159 -2.97 7.25 14.74
C LEU A 159 -1.99 6.18 15.23
N GLY A 160 -2.49 5.00 15.61
CA GLY A 160 -1.62 3.88 16.00
C GLY A 160 -0.66 3.44 14.88
N GLU A 161 -1.10 3.53 13.63
CA GLU A 161 -0.31 3.20 12.43
C GLU A 161 0.96 4.05 12.35
N TYR A 162 0.86 5.35 12.67
CA TYR A 162 2.01 6.26 12.72
C TYR A 162 3.08 5.75 13.69
N TYR A 163 2.67 5.39 14.91
CA TYR A 163 3.56 4.86 15.94
C TYR A 163 4.15 3.51 15.56
N CYS A 164 3.35 2.62 14.95
CA CYS A 164 3.82 1.33 14.47
C CYS A 164 4.89 1.47 13.37
N LEU A 165 4.65 2.33 12.37
CA LEU A 165 5.62 2.60 11.30
C LEU A 165 6.90 3.23 11.83
N LEU A 166 6.79 4.16 12.78
CA LEU A 166 7.95 4.78 13.40
C LEU A 166 8.76 3.76 14.21
N ALA A 167 8.09 2.87 14.95
CA ALA A 167 8.73 1.76 15.63
C ALA A 167 9.48 0.84 14.67
N ARG A 168 8.86 0.47 13.54
CA ARG A 168 9.51 -0.33 12.49
C ARG A 168 10.76 0.37 11.94
N ALA A 169 10.67 1.67 11.65
CA ALA A 169 11.80 2.45 11.17
C ALA A 169 12.94 2.53 12.19
N TYR A 170 12.62 2.66 13.48
CA TYR A 170 13.60 2.62 14.56
C TYR A 170 14.23 1.23 14.74
N LEU A 171 13.47 0.13 14.66
CA LEU A 171 14.02 -1.23 14.72
C LEU A 171 15.01 -1.53 13.59
N LEU A 172 14.71 -1.05 12.38
CA LEU A 172 15.54 -1.28 11.21
C LEU A 172 16.78 -0.39 11.20
N SER A 173 16.69 0.83 11.74
CA SER A 173 17.84 1.74 11.91
C SER A 173 18.71 1.46 13.14
N GLY A 174 18.42 0.40 13.92
CA GLY A 174 19.22 0.02 15.07
C GLY A 174 18.98 0.89 16.32
N GLN A 175 17.79 1.43 16.48
CA GLN A 175 17.34 2.27 17.61
C GLN A 175 16.24 1.54 18.43
N PRO A 176 16.55 0.41 19.08
CA PRO A 176 15.55 -0.46 19.69
C PRO A 176 14.80 0.19 20.87
N GLU A 177 15.43 1.10 21.63
CA GLU A 177 14.79 1.78 22.76
C GLU A 177 13.66 2.70 22.28
N GLN A 178 13.92 3.52 21.25
CA GLN A 178 12.91 4.36 20.62
C GLN A 178 11.81 3.49 20.03
N ALA A 179 12.18 2.42 19.32
CA ALA A 179 11.19 1.51 18.75
C ALA A 179 10.23 0.93 19.79
N PHE A 180 10.77 0.51 20.94
CA PHE A 180 9.96 -0.04 22.03
C PHE A 180 8.99 1.01 22.60
N HIS A 181 9.41 2.26 22.73
CA HIS A 181 8.54 3.34 23.18
C HIS A 181 7.37 3.58 22.21
N GLU A 182 7.68 3.72 20.92
CA GLU A 182 6.67 4.02 19.90
C GLU A 182 5.68 2.84 19.75
N ILE A 183 6.16 1.58 19.72
CA ILE A 183 5.25 0.43 19.54
C ILE A 183 4.31 0.24 20.74
N ASN A 184 4.77 0.50 21.97
CA ASN A 184 3.90 0.46 23.14
C ASN A 184 2.81 1.54 23.06
N THR A 185 3.12 2.71 22.50
CA THR A 185 2.12 3.76 22.26
C THR A 185 1.08 3.31 21.24
N ALA A 186 1.50 2.66 20.14
CA ALA A 186 0.57 2.07 19.17
C ALA A 186 -0.39 1.05 19.81
N ILE A 187 0.16 0.15 20.65
CA ILE A 187 -0.62 -0.87 21.38
C ILE A 187 -1.58 -0.23 22.38
N GLN A 188 -1.20 0.85 23.06
CA GLN A 188 -2.11 1.58 23.96
C GLN A 188 -3.28 2.20 23.20
N LEU A 189 -3.06 2.69 21.98
CA LEU A 189 -4.12 3.27 21.14
C LEU A 189 -5.08 2.20 20.59
N ASN A 190 -4.56 1.06 20.14
CA ASN A 190 -5.39 -0.07 19.73
C ASN A 190 -4.73 -1.41 20.13
N PRO A 191 -5.11 -2.00 21.27
CA PRO A 191 -4.56 -3.27 21.73
C PRO A 191 -4.96 -4.50 20.89
N GLN A 192 -5.95 -4.35 20.00
CA GLN A 192 -6.53 -5.43 19.20
C GLN A 192 -5.96 -5.46 17.77
N ASP A 193 -4.97 -4.64 17.45
CA ASP A 193 -4.33 -4.66 16.13
C ASP A 193 -3.20 -5.71 16.10
N PRO A 194 -3.35 -6.80 15.32
CA PRO A 194 -2.32 -7.83 15.22
C PRO A 194 -0.99 -7.31 14.64
N ASN A 195 -1.00 -6.25 13.83
CA ASN A 195 0.22 -5.68 13.25
C ASN A 195 1.11 -5.01 14.30
N TYR A 196 0.51 -4.47 15.36
CA TYR A 196 1.27 -3.85 16.45
C TYR A 196 1.96 -4.93 17.30
N LEU A 197 1.26 -6.02 17.57
CA LEU A 197 1.83 -7.20 18.23
C LEU A 197 2.93 -7.85 17.38
N LEU A 198 2.73 -7.93 16.06
CA LEU A 198 3.75 -8.39 15.12
C LEU A 198 5.01 -7.52 15.13
N THR A 199 4.87 -6.20 15.26
CA THR A 199 6.02 -5.30 15.36
C THR A 199 6.71 -5.40 16.73
N LEU A 200 5.94 -5.58 17.81
CA LEU A 200 6.48 -5.83 19.15
C LEU A 200 7.22 -7.18 19.23
N SER A 201 6.72 -8.21 18.57
CA SER A 201 7.43 -9.50 18.53
C SER A 201 8.75 -9.39 17.78
N ARG A 202 8.82 -8.62 16.68
CA ARG A 202 10.08 -8.30 15.98
C ARG A 202 11.08 -7.54 16.86
N TYR A 203 10.60 -6.67 17.75
CA TYR A 203 11.45 -6.07 18.79
C TYR A 203 12.04 -7.15 19.71
N TYR A 204 11.21 -8.07 20.23
CA TYR A 204 11.69 -9.16 21.11
C TYR A 204 12.63 -10.14 20.40
N GLN A 205 12.40 -10.41 19.11
CA GLN A 205 13.30 -11.21 18.28
C GLN A 205 14.69 -10.57 18.19
N LYS A 206 14.75 -9.26 17.90
CA LYS A 206 16.00 -8.51 17.82
C LYS A 206 16.72 -8.39 19.15
N SER A 207 15.99 -8.36 20.27
CA SER A 207 16.58 -8.33 21.62
C SER A 207 16.96 -9.72 22.17
N GLY A 208 16.66 -10.79 21.42
CA GLY A 208 16.98 -12.17 21.80
C GLY A 208 15.97 -12.82 22.76
N ASP A 209 14.91 -12.12 23.17
CA ASP A 209 13.86 -12.67 24.04
C ASP A 209 12.82 -13.45 23.21
N GLN A 210 13.25 -14.59 22.65
CA GLN A 210 12.40 -15.41 21.77
C GLN A 210 11.13 -15.90 22.46
N ARG A 211 11.18 -16.12 23.77
CA ARG A 211 10.00 -16.50 24.56
C ARG A 211 8.93 -15.41 24.49
N LYS A 212 9.28 -14.14 24.77
CA LYS A 212 8.32 -13.03 24.66
C LYS A 212 7.87 -12.80 23.22
N ALA A 213 8.75 -13.00 22.24
CA ALA A 213 8.38 -12.91 20.84
C ALA A 213 7.25 -13.90 20.49
N LEU A 214 7.42 -15.18 20.86
CA LEU A 214 6.41 -16.23 20.64
C LEU A 214 5.11 -15.94 21.39
N GLU A 215 5.16 -15.59 22.68
CA GLU A 215 3.97 -15.21 23.46
C GLU A 215 3.18 -14.03 22.82
N THR A 216 3.90 -13.09 22.20
CA THR A 216 3.30 -11.94 21.52
C THR A 216 2.70 -12.35 20.17
N LEU A 217 3.37 -13.23 19.43
CA LEU A 217 2.90 -13.76 18.14
C LEU A 217 1.68 -14.67 18.31
N GLU A 218 1.60 -15.46 19.38
CA GLU A 218 0.42 -16.27 19.69
C GLU A 218 -0.81 -15.39 19.91
N LYS A 219 -0.66 -14.27 20.63
CA LYS A 219 -1.72 -13.27 20.79
C LYS A 219 -2.11 -12.67 19.45
N ALA A 220 -1.14 -12.25 18.63
CA ALA A 220 -1.41 -11.75 17.28
C ALA A 220 -2.19 -12.77 16.44
N ALA A 221 -1.79 -14.04 16.46
CA ALA A 221 -2.41 -15.13 15.71
C ALA A 221 -3.87 -15.39 16.13
N SER A 222 -4.20 -15.15 17.41
CA SER A 222 -5.56 -15.25 17.92
C SER A 222 -6.47 -14.11 17.49
N LEU A 223 -5.91 -12.94 17.16
CA LEU A 223 -6.65 -11.78 16.68
C LEU A 223 -6.90 -11.86 15.18
N ASP A 224 -5.88 -12.25 14.41
CA ASP A 224 -6.01 -12.48 12.98
C ASP A 224 -5.26 -13.76 12.55
N PRO A 225 -5.99 -14.89 12.44
CA PRO A 225 -5.41 -16.15 12.00
C PRO A 225 -5.01 -16.20 10.52
N ALA A 226 -5.44 -15.24 9.69
CA ALA A 226 -5.22 -15.22 8.25
C ALA A 226 -3.96 -14.43 7.85
N LEU A 227 -3.39 -13.64 8.76
CA LEU A 227 -2.20 -12.83 8.49
C LEU A 227 -0.95 -13.72 8.32
N ALA A 228 -0.50 -13.90 7.08
CA ALA A 228 0.61 -14.78 6.70
C ALA A 228 1.95 -14.42 7.36
N GLU A 229 2.16 -13.14 7.69
CA GLU A 229 3.36 -12.66 8.35
C GLU A 229 3.54 -13.17 9.78
N ILE A 230 2.45 -13.58 10.44
CA ILE A 230 2.49 -14.14 11.80
C ILE A 230 3.18 -15.51 11.83
N PRO A 231 2.73 -16.55 11.09
CA PRO A 231 3.42 -17.83 11.06
C PRO A 231 4.85 -17.69 10.52
N TYR A 232 5.10 -16.80 9.55
CA TYR A 232 6.48 -16.48 9.13
C TYR A 232 7.33 -15.97 10.31
N SER A 233 6.80 -15.02 11.08
CA SER A 233 7.52 -14.47 12.22
C SER A 233 7.70 -15.49 13.36
N ILE A 234 6.75 -16.40 13.57
CA ILE A 234 6.91 -17.53 14.50
C ILE A 234 8.07 -18.42 14.04
N ALA A 235 8.13 -18.75 12.75
CA ALA A 235 9.23 -19.53 12.19
C ALA A 235 10.59 -18.85 12.41
N VAL A 236 10.68 -17.53 12.25
CA VAL A 236 11.90 -16.76 12.53
C VAL A 236 12.33 -16.92 13.99
N SER A 237 11.40 -16.89 14.95
CA SER A 237 11.75 -17.10 16.36
C SER A 237 12.29 -18.50 16.65
N TYR A 238 11.69 -19.54 16.08
CA TYR A 238 12.19 -20.92 16.22
C TYR A 238 13.53 -21.13 15.49
N PHE A 239 13.72 -20.49 14.34
CA PHE A 239 14.98 -20.51 13.62
C PHE A 239 16.12 -19.90 14.44
N ILE A 240 15.89 -18.74 15.09
CA ILE A 240 16.88 -18.12 15.98
C ILE A 240 17.16 -19.00 17.22
N ALA A 241 16.19 -19.80 17.64
CA ALA A 241 16.32 -20.76 18.74
C ALA A 241 16.90 -22.13 18.31
N ASP A 242 17.40 -22.25 17.08
CA ASP A 242 17.94 -23.49 16.48
C ASP A 242 16.92 -24.66 16.39
N ASP A 243 15.62 -24.40 16.53
CA ASP A 243 14.54 -25.38 16.32
C ASP A 243 14.05 -25.35 14.86
N PHE A 244 14.88 -25.88 13.98
CA PHE A 244 14.64 -25.86 12.54
C PHE A 244 13.42 -26.70 12.12
N GLU A 245 13.07 -27.74 12.88
CA GLU A 245 11.92 -28.60 12.57
C GLU A 245 10.61 -27.82 12.74
N VAL A 246 10.46 -27.12 13.87
CA VAL A 246 9.26 -26.31 14.11
C VAL A 246 9.24 -25.09 13.17
N ALA A 247 10.40 -24.46 12.93
CA ALA A 247 10.50 -23.35 11.98
C ALA A 247 9.98 -23.73 10.58
N SER A 248 10.37 -24.91 10.05
CA SER A 248 9.93 -25.37 8.72
C SER A 248 8.41 -25.51 8.62
N ARG A 249 7.75 -26.08 9.65
CA ARG A 249 6.29 -26.25 9.66
C ARG A 249 5.55 -24.92 9.62
N PHE A 250 6.07 -23.91 10.33
CA PHE A 250 5.46 -22.58 10.32
C PHE A 250 5.73 -21.81 9.02
N LEU A 251 6.87 -22.02 8.35
CA LEU A 251 7.11 -21.48 7.00
C LEU A 251 6.13 -22.09 5.98
N GLU A 252 5.89 -23.39 6.02
CA GLU A 252 4.90 -24.06 5.16
C GLU A 252 3.50 -23.48 5.39
N ARG A 253 3.14 -23.19 6.65
CA ARG A 253 1.87 -22.55 6.96
C ARG A 253 1.79 -21.11 6.45
N ALA A 254 2.88 -20.35 6.51
CA ALA A 254 2.91 -18.99 5.95
C ALA A 254 2.66 -19.00 4.43
N LEU A 255 3.29 -19.93 3.71
CA LEU A 255 3.11 -20.11 2.26
C LEU A 255 1.70 -20.58 1.85
N GLN A 256 0.92 -21.15 2.78
CA GLN A 256 -0.48 -21.51 2.52
C GLN A 256 -1.44 -20.31 2.67
N LEU A 257 -0.98 -19.23 3.29
CA LEU A 257 -1.75 -18.01 3.54
C LEU A 257 -1.40 -16.87 2.55
N ASP A 258 -0.23 -16.94 1.90
CA ASP A 258 0.17 -16.09 0.76
C ASP A 258 -0.54 -16.50 -0.55
#